data_AF-K0K5W0-F1
#
_entry.id   AF-K0K5W0-F1
#
_cell.length_a   1.000
_cell.length_b   1.000
_cell.length_c   1.000
_cell.angle_alpha   90.00
_cell.angle_beta   90.00
_cell.angle_gamma   90.00
#
_symmetry.space_group_name_H-M   'P 1'
#
loop_
_entity.id
_entity.type
_entity.pdbx_description
1 polymer ?
#
loop_
_entity_poly.entity_id
_entity_poly.type
_entity_poly.pdbx_seq_one_letter_code
_entity_poly.pdbx_strand_id
1 'polypeptide(L)'
;MCVVGETGQDWAARLAKALRARDRDRATAALVEEAGAAPAPALRDRYRDDPRSREALRHVLAAAGGWADAVVGDLLSDAVGDDASELLHLAVRRRTAVAPQVLARLLDDPSTVRTAVVAAGSSGHRELAPAVAAHLGSDHGGLAAAAAYALAGLRATGSTAAILDRAVRGRHPAKFLSALVLMDDPAAVRPLLEWLPTARDADVQDVHDALSRLTGREPAIPEDGPQRATAIRRAWAGFDPAAPPAPRVDGPERLPDGTARATVDFGAGLVRIEHDPPEPGEDWVRWDLSLFVGRRRVYGIGSGCGTCEAYLHLVGWPDDRATELADDVRAHLRDVPSLTDGLLAAVRPVLAGLRSGEYRLVLADLPLERVEPGPGTWFTRRHALRSWHDPDLRELRDEADLGLPGTTHFQVPERIPGHDCAFGVVVPTQPLDALAEDVVARHGDAIAAGARPTAILFAWADDRDVACEHPEQFLHAVILDGHHRLTAYARAGVPARVLVVSRLANNWGPPEDRARVLLDLLAPFRVT
;
A
#
# COMPACT_ATOMS: atom_id res chain seq x y z
N MET A 1 -41.15 -34.58 -4.29
CA MET A 1 -42.01 -33.74 -5.15
C MET A 1 -41.82 -32.30 -4.70
N CYS A 2 -40.79 -31.64 -5.23
CA CYS A 2 -40.48 -30.26 -4.91
C CYS A 2 -41.48 -29.36 -5.64
N VAL A 3 -42.20 -28.52 -4.91
CA VAL A 3 -43.06 -27.48 -5.48
C VAL A 3 -42.14 -26.43 -6.08
N VAL A 4 -41.97 -26.46 -7.40
CA VAL A 4 -41.41 -25.35 -8.18
C VAL A 4 -42.53 -24.31 -8.26
N GLY A 5 -42.56 -23.40 -7.29
CA GLY A 5 -43.55 -22.31 -7.22
C GLY A 5 -43.29 -21.23 -8.27
N GLU A 6 -44.36 -20.57 -8.69
CA GLU A 6 -44.45 -19.50 -9.69
C GLU A 6 -43.71 -18.19 -9.27
N THR A 7 -42.43 -18.23 -8.91
CA THR A 7 -41.69 -17.07 -8.39
C THR A 7 -41.05 -16.17 -9.47
N GLY A 8 -40.97 -16.63 -10.72
CA GLY A 8 -40.24 -15.92 -11.78
C GLY A 8 -40.92 -14.68 -12.39
N GLN A 9 -42.21 -14.43 -12.14
CA GLN A 9 -42.94 -13.29 -12.75
C GLN A 9 -43.09 -12.05 -11.85
N ASP A 10 -42.88 -12.16 -10.54
CA ASP A 10 -43.10 -11.04 -9.61
C ASP A 10 -41.87 -10.13 -9.46
N TRP A 11 -40.65 -10.63 -9.68
CA TRP A 11 -39.44 -9.81 -9.53
C TRP A 11 -39.40 -8.62 -10.50
N ALA A 12 -39.85 -8.78 -11.75
CA ALA A 12 -39.85 -7.70 -12.74
C ALA A 12 -40.80 -6.56 -12.34
N ALA A 13 -41.94 -6.90 -11.72
CA ALA A 13 -42.89 -5.94 -11.18
C ALA A 13 -42.32 -5.25 -9.92
N ARG A 14 -41.68 -6.01 -9.02
CA ARG A 14 -41.00 -5.49 -7.82
C ARG A 14 -39.84 -4.55 -8.17
N LEU A 15 -38.98 -4.94 -9.12
CA LEU A 15 -37.92 -4.10 -9.65
C LEU A 15 -38.48 -2.85 -10.31
N ALA A 16 -39.47 -2.98 -11.21
CA ALA A 16 -40.08 -1.82 -11.85
C ALA A 16 -40.74 -0.88 -10.84
N LYS A 17 -41.29 -1.41 -9.73
CA LYS A 17 -41.82 -0.62 -8.62
C LYS A 17 -40.70 0.10 -7.85
N ALA A 18 -39.62 -0.59 -7.51
CA ALA A 18 -38.47 0.00 -6.81
C ALA A 18 -37.78 1.09 -7.64
N LEU A 19 -37.55 0.83 -8.94
CA LEU A 19 -36.99 1.80 -9.88
C LEU A 19 -37.89 3.04 -10.03
N ARG A 20 -39.21 2.86 -10.15
CA ARG A 20 -40.16 4.00 -10.18
C ARG A 20 -40.14 4.81 -8.88
N ALA A 21 -39.92 4.15 -7.75
CA ALA A 21 -39.79 4.80 -6.45
C ALA A 21 -38.40 5.41 -6.20
N ARG A 22 -37.43 5.21 -7.10
CA ARG A 22 -36.00 5.53 -6.90
C ARG A 22 -35.41 4.92 -5.62
N ASP A 23 -35.95 3.77 -5.21
CA ASP A 23 -35.56 3.05 -3.99
C ASP A 23 -34.45 2.06 -4.34
N ARG A 24 -33.19 2.51 -4.19
CA ARG A 24 -31.97 1.78 -4.61
C ARG A 24 -31.79 0.47 -3.85
N ASP A 25 -32.06 0.46 -2.55
CA ASP A 25 -31.88 -0.72 -1.71
C ASP A 25 -32.90 -1.80 -2.04
N ARG A 26 -34.17 -1.41 -2.28
CA ARG A 26 -35.18 -2.37 -2.73
C ARG A 26 -34.94 -2.87 -4.16
N ALA A 27 -34.40 -2.03 -5.04
CA ALA A 27 -34.05 -2.46 -6.40
C ALA A 27 -32.92 -3.50 -6.35
N THR A 28 -31.90 -3.27 -5.51
CA THR A 28 -30.79 -4.21 -5.29
C THR A 28 -31.28 -5.50 -4.63
N ALA A 29 -32.08 -5.42 -3.56
CA ALA A 29 -32.61 -6.58 -2.86
C ALA A 29 -33.50 -7.46 -3.77
N ALA A 30 -34.40 -6.85 -4.55
CA ALA A 30 -35.25 -7.58 -5.49
C ALA A 30 -34.46 -8.32 -6.59
N LEU A 31 -33.25 -7.86 -6.91
CA LEU A 31 -32.37 -8.47 -7.90
C LEU A 31 -31.40 -9.49 -7.30
N VAL A 32 -30.93 -9.30 -6.07
CA VAL A 32 -30.13 -10.28 -5.33
C VAL A 32 -30.96 -11.54 -5.02
N GLU A 33 -32.24 -11.38 -4.69
CA GLU A 33 -33.17 -12.49 -4.43
C GLU A 33 -33.38 -13.38 -5.68
N GLU A 34 -33.34 -12.78 -6.88
CA GLU A 34 -33.52 -13.48 -8.17
C GLU A 34 -32.20 -13.96 -8.80
N ALA A 35 -31.04 -13.43 -8.40
CA ALA A 35 -29.73 -13.78 -8.98
C ALA A 35 -29.33 -15.26 -8.84
N GLY A 36 -30.07 -16.03 -8.03
CA GLY A 36 -30.01 -17.51 -8.05
C GLY A 36 -30.56 -18.16 -9.33
N ALA A 37 -31.30 -17.42 -10.17
CA ALA A 37 -31.94 -17.88 -11.41
C ALA A 37 -31.70 -16.91 -12.60
N ALA A 38 -30.43 -16.72 -12.98
CA ALA A 38 -29.96 -16.20 -14.29
C ALA A 38 -30.81 -15.12 -15.06
N PRO A 39 -31.01 -13.91 -14.51
CA PRO A 39 -31.76 -12.82 -15.18
C PRO A 39 -31.01 -12.06 -16.29
N ALA A 40 -29.87 -12.57 -16.78
CA ALA A 40 -28.96 -11.83 -17.66
C ALA A 40 -29.58 -11.29 -18.97
N PRO A 41 -30.41 -12.05 -19.72
CA PRO A 41 -31.08 -11.53 -20.91
C PRO A 41 -32.10 -10.42 -20.58
N ALA A 42 -32.93 -10.63 -19.55
CA ALA A 42 -33.97 -9.67 -19.18
C ALA A 42 -33.39 -8.32 -18.69
N LEU A 43 -32.27 -8.35 -17.97
CA LEU A 43 -31.57 -7.14 -17.54
C LEU A 43 -30.96 -6.38 -18.71
N ARG A 44 -30.38 -7.11 -19.67
CA ARG A 44 -29.81 -6.54 -20.88
C ARG A 44 -30.86 -5.87 -21.75
N ASP A 45 -31.97 -6.57 -22.00
CA ASP A 45 -33.09 -6.05 -22.79
C ASP A 45 -33.67 -4.81 -22.10
N ARG A 46 -33.89 -4.85 -20.79
CA ARG A 46 -34.35 -3.69 -20.02
C ARG A 46 -33.38 -2.51 -20.07
N TYR A 47 -32.06 -2.76 -20.00
CA TYR A 47 -31.06 -1.70 -20.09
C TYR A 47 -31.12 -0.98 -21.45
N ARG A 48 -31.32 -1.75 -22.52
CA ARG A 48 -31.45 -1.24 -23.89
C ARG A 48 -32.76 -0.45 -24.07
N ASP A 49 -33.86 -1.02 -23.61
CA ASP A 49 -35.22 -0.53 -23.88
C ASP A 49 -35.63 0.65 -22.98
N ASP A 50 -35.05 0.79 -21.79
CA ASP A 50 -35.43 1.82 -20.81
C ASP A 50 -34.24 2.67 -20.33
N PRO A 51 -33.92 3.78 -21.03
CA PRO A 51 -32.87 4.72 -20.64
C PRO A 51 -33.00 5.26 -19.21
N ARG A 52 -34.23 5.38 -18.67
CA ARG A 52 -34.48 5.90 -17.32
C ARG A 52 -34.04 4.94 -16.23
N SER A 53 -33.92 3.65 -16.55
CA SER A 53 -33.49 2.60 -15.63
C SER A 53 -31.97 2.39 -15.61
N ARG A 54 -31.21 2.96 -16.55
CA ARG A 54 -29.78 2.61 -16.75
C ARG A 54 -28.89 2.89 -15.54
N GLU A 55 -29.05 4.04 -14.89
CA GLU A 55 -28.25 4.39 -13.69
C GLU A 55 -28.43 3.34 -12.60
N ALA A 56 -29.68 3.03 -12.24
CA ALA A 56 -29.98 2.03 -11.24
C ALA A 56 -29.53 0.63 -11.65
N LEU A 57 -29.67 0.27 -12.93
CA LEU A 57 -29.17 -1.01 -13.46
C LEU A 57 -27.64 -1.09 -13.40
N ARG A 58 -26.90 0.01 -13.60
CA ARG A 58 -25.44 0.02 -13.41
C ARG A 58 -25.06 -0.24 -11.95
N HIS A 59 -25.78 0.35 -10.99
CA HIS A 59 -25.56 0.05 -9.57
C HIS A 59 -25.80 -1.42 -9.23
N VAL A 60 -26.86 -2.01 -9.79
CA VAL A 60 -27.12 -3.45 -9.62
C VAL A 60 -25.98 -4.26 -10.22
N LEU A 61 -25.61 -3.99 -11.47
CA LEU A 61 -24.52 -4.72 -12.14
C LEU A 61 -23.20 -4.56 -11.37
N ALA A 62 -22.97 -3.43 -10.69
CA ALA A 62 -21.82 -3.23 -9.83
C ALA A 62 -21.81 -4.17 -8.60
N ALA A 63 -22.98 -4.40 -7.99
CA ALA A 63 -23.12 -5.26 -6.81
C ALA A 63 -23.29 -6.77 -7.12
N ALA A 64 -23.56 -7.11 -8.38
CA ALA A 64 -23.86 -8.47 -8.80
C ALA A 64 -22.63 -9.40 -8.89
N GLY A 65 -22.86 -10.72 -8.82
CA GLY A 65 -21.82 -11.75 -9.02
C GLY A 65 -21.32 -11.86 -10.47
N GLY A 66 -20.53 -12.90 -10.78
CA GLY A 66 -19.83 -13.02 -12.07
C GLY A 66 -20.69 -13.06 -13.35
N TRP A 67 -22.00 -13.36 -13.27
CA TRP A 67 -22.88 -13.32 -14.45
C TRP A 67 -23.06 -11.90 -15.02
N ALA A 68 -22.91 -10.87 -14.19
CA ALA A 68 -23.03 -9.48 -14.62
C ALA A 68 -21.92 -9.09 -15.61
N ASP A 69 -20.78 -9.78 -15.57
CA ASP A 69 -19.65 -9.53 -16.46
C ASP A 69 -20.02 -9.81 -17.92
N ALA A 70 -20.77 -10.89 -18.17
CA ALA A 70 -21.29 -11.20 -19.50
C ALA A 70 -22.31 -10.15 -19.98
N VAL A 71 -23.17 -9.65 -19.08
CA VAL A 71 -24.14 -8.60 -19.42
C VAL A 71 -23.43 -7.29 -19.75
N VAL A 72 -22.45 -6.89 -18.95
CA VAL A 72 -21.66 -5.67 -19.19
C VAL A 72 -20.91 -5.75 -20.52
N GLY A 73 -20.26 -6.88 -20.82
CA GLY A 73 -19.56 -7.09 -22.09
C GLY A 73 -20.50 -7.00 -23.31
N ASP A 74 -21.68 -7.61 -23.22
CA ASP A 74 -22.68 -7.56 -24.29
C ASP A 74 -23.24 -6.14 -24.48
N LEU A 75 -23.52 -5.41 -23.40
CA LEU A 75 -23.98 -4.02 -23.47
C LEU A 75 -22.91 -3.09 -24.07
N LEU A 76 -21.63 -3.29 -23.74
CA LEU A 76 -20.52 -2.51 -24.29
C LEU A 76 -20.34 -2.67 -25.80
N SER A 77 -20.75 -3.80 -26.36
CA SER A 77 -20.61 -4.07 -27.80
C SER A 77 -21.43 -3.08 -28.65
N ASP A 78 -22.59 -2.64 -28.14
CA ASP A 78 -23.51 -1.73 -28.85
C ASP A 78 -23.48 -0.30 -28.31
N ALA A 79 -22.89 -0.07 -27.13
CA ALA A 79 -22.89 1.24 -26.47
C ALA A 79 -22.05 2.28 -27.23
N VAL A 80 -22.42 3.55 -27.08
CA VAL A 80 -21.73 4.73 -27.64
C VAL A 80 -21.80 5.90 -26.64
N GLY A 81 -20.92 6.88 -26.76
CA GLY A 81 -21.02 8.12 -25.98
C GLY A 81 -20.83 7.90 -24.47
N ASP A 82 -21.50 8.74 -23.69
CA ASP A 82 -21.48 8.70 -22.21
C ASP A 82 -21.92 7.33 -21.66
N ASP A 83 -22.86 6.65 -22.32
CA ASP A 83 -23.35 5.34 -21.89
C ASP A 83 -22.26 4.26 -21.98
N ALA A 84 -21.47 4.29 -23.06
CA ALA A 84 -20.30 3.42 -23.20
C ALA A 84 -19.22 3.76 -22.16
N SER A 85 -18.99 5.05 -21.88
CA SER A 85 -18.04 5.48 -20.85
C SER A 85 -18.40 4.93 -19.47
N GLU A 86 -19.68 5.06 -19.09
CA GLU A 86 -20.23 4.56 -17.83
C GLU A 86 -20.18 3.04 -17.70
N LEU A 87 -20.55 2.32 -18.76
CA LEU A 87 -20.44 0.85 -18.80
C LEU A 87 -18.99 0.38 -18.75
N LEU A 88 -18.06 1.15 -19.32
CA LEU A 88 -16.65 0.80 -19.31
C LEU A 88 -16.01 1.06 -17.95
N HIS A 89 -16.40 2.15 -17.27
CA HIS A 89 -16.04 2.37 -15.86
C HIS A 89 -16.49 1.21 -14.98
N LEU A 90 -17.72 0.74 -15.20
CA LEU A 90 -18.25 -0.43 -14.52
C LEU A 90 -17.42 -1.69 -14.82
N ALA A 91 -17.08 -1.93 -16.09
CA ALA A 91 -16.23 -3.06 -16.48
C ALA A 91 -14.84 -3.01 -15.81
N VAL A 92 -14.19 -1.84 -15.79
CA VAL A 92 -12.88 -1.66 -15.12
C VAL A 92 -12.99 -1.93 -13.61
N ARG A 93 -13.98 -1.35 -12.93
CA ARG A 93 -14.20 -1.55 -11.49
C ARG A 93 -14.43 -3.02 -11.15
N ARG A 94 -15.16 -3.74 -12.00
CA ARG A 94 -15.44 -5.17 -11.85
C ARG A 94 -14.33 -6.09 -12.35
N ARG A 95 -13.32 -5.54 -13.04
CA ARG A 95 -12.31 -6.31 -13.78
C ARG A 95 -12.92 -7.26 -14.81
N THR A 96 -14.04 -6.85 -15.41
CA THR A 96 -14.71 -7.56 -16.50
C THR A 96 -13.86 -7.54 -17.76
N ALA A 97 -13.68 -8.68 -18.41
CA ALA A 97 -12.98 -8.75 -19.69
C ALA A 97 -13.79 -8.05 -20.80
N VAL A 98 -13.16 -7.12 -21.52
CA VAL A 98 -13.76 -6.41 -22.65
C VAL A 98 -13.06 -6.84 -23.93
N ALA A 99 -13.82 -7.21 -24.95
CA ALA A 99 -13.28 -7.68 -26.21
C ALA A 99 -12.38 -6.60 -26.88
N PRO A 100 -11.24 -6.97 -27.48
CA PRO A 100 -10.29 -6.00 -28.02
C PRO A 100 -10.88 -5.19 -29.18
N GLN A 101 -11.81 -5.74 -29.96
CA GLN A 101 -12.47 -5.00 -31.04
C GLN A 101 -13.37 -3.88 -30.50
N VAL A 102 -14.02 -4.11 -29.34
CA VAL A 102 -14.83 -3.10 -28.66
C VAL A 102 -13.93 -2.00 -28.11
N LEU A 103 -12.83 -2.37 -27.45
CA LEU A 103 -11.85 -1.40 -26.95
C LEU A 103 -11.23 -0.57 -28.07
N ALA A 104 -10.83 -1.21 -29.18
CA ALA A 104 -10.28 -0.50 -30.35
C ALA A 104 -11.27 0.55 -30.89
N ARG A 105 -12.56 0.18 -31.03
CA ARG A 105 -13.61 1.12 -31.43
C ARG A 105 -13.76 2.29 -30.45
N LEU A 106 -13.72 2.03 -29.15
CA LEU A 106 -13.92 3.05 -28.10
C LEU A 106 -12.68 3.93 -27.87
N LEU A 107 -11.49 3.50 -28.31
CA LEU A 107 -10.28 4.33 -28.32
C LEU A 107 -10.38 5.47 -29.36
N ASP A 108 -11.13 5.26 -30.43
CA ASP A 108 -11.36 6.27 -31.47
C ASP A 108 -12.49 7.26 -31.12
N ASP A 109 -13.27 7.01 -30.07
CA ASP A 109 -14.38 7.87 -29.63
C ASP A 109 -13.92 8.88 -28.55
N PRO A 110 -13.96 10.20 -28.82
CA PRO A 110 -13.52 11.23 -27.87
C PRO A 110 -14.24 11.21 -26.50
N SER A 111 -15.47 10.72 -26.45
CA SER A 111 -16.26 10.67 -25.20
C SER A 111 -15.85 9.51 -24.29
N THR A 112 -15.25 8.46 -24.86
CA THR A 112 -14.87 7.24 -24.12
C THR A 112 -13.37 7.02 -24.04
N VAL A 113 -12.57 7.71 -24.87
CA VAL A 113 -11.14 7.42 -25.09
C VAL A 113 -10.34 7.28 -23.80
N ARG A 114 -10.57 8.13 -22.80
CA ARG A 114 -9.85 8.05 -21.52
C ARG A 114 -10.12 6.74 -20.79
N THR A 115 -11.39 6.38 -20.64
CA THR A 115 -11.80 5.15 -19.98
C THR A 115 -11.42 3.92 -20.81
N ALA A 116 -11.49 4.03 -22.15
CA ALA A 116 -11.03 3.02 -23.11
C ALA A 116 -9.55 2.72 -22.97
N VAL A 117 -8.71 3.75 -22.84
CA VAL A 117 -7.28 3.62 -22.56
C VAL A 117 -7.04 2.85 -21.25
N VAL A 118 -7.73 3.22 -20.16
CA VAL A 118 -7.58 2.56 -18.86
C VAL A 118 -7.99 1.08 -18.93
N ALA A 119 -9.12 0.80 -19.56
CA ALA A 119 -9.63 -0.56 -19.75
C ALA A 119 -8.69 -1.40 -20.62
N ALA A 120 -8.16 -0.83 -21.71
CA ALA A 120 -7.16 -1.48 -22.55
C ALA A 120 -5.92 -1.88 -21.74
N GLY A 121 -5.42 -0.98 -20.89
CA GLY A 121 -4.31 -1.25 -19.98
C GLY A 121 -4.50 -2.46 -19.06
N SER A 122 -5.74 -2.67 -18.60
CA SER A 122 -6.08 -3.76 -17.68
C SER A 122 -6.51 -5.05 -18.39
N SER A 123 -6.70 -5.02 -19.71
CA SER A 123 -7.25 -6.13 -20.47
C SER A 123 -6.26 -7.24 -20.81
N GLY A 124 -4.96 -6.92 -20.87
CA GLY A 124 -3.91 -7.84 -21.34
C GLY A 124 -3.80 -7.98 -22.88
N HIS A 125 -4.64 -7.30 -23.65
CA HIS A 125 -4.62 -7.33 -25.13
C HIS A 125 -3.47 -6.48 -25.70
N ARG A 126 -2.28 -7.08 -25.81
CA ARG A 126 -1.06 -6.39 -26.27
C ARG A 126 -1.17 -5.80 -27.68
N GLU A 127 -2.03 -6.36 -28.53
CA GLU A 127 -2.35 -5.85 -29.85
C GLU A 127 -2.95 -4.44 -29.84
N LEU A 128 -3.49 -3.96 -28.71
CA LEU A 128 -4.00 -2.60 -28.55
C LEU A 128 -2.90 -1.56 -28.30
N ALA A 129 -1.67 -1.99 -28.01
CA ALA A 129 -0.58 -1.07 -27.65
C ALA A 129 -0.33 0.05 -28.69
N PRO A 130 -0.33 -0.20 -30.02
CA PRO A 130 -0.18 0.87 -31.00
C PRO A 130 -1.29 1.92 -30.94
N ALA A 131 -2.55 1.50 -30.75
CA ALA A 131 -3.68 2.41 -30.63
C ALA A 131 -3.58 3.26 -29.35
N VAL A 132 -3.24 2.64 -28.22
CA VAL A 132 -3.01 3.36 -26.96
C VAL A 132 -1.83 4.33 -27.09
N ALA A 133 -0.74 3.93 -27.74
CA ALA A 133 0.45 4.76 -27.92
C ALA A 133 0.19 6.04 -28.72
N ALA A 134 -0.78 6.05 -29.64
CA ALA A 134 -1.19 7.24 -30.36
C ALA A 134 -1.67 8.37 -29.41
N HIS A 135 -2.18 8.02 -28.22
CA HIS A 135 -2.67 8.98 -27.23
C HIS A 135 -1.59 9.52 -26.29
N LEU A 136 -0.35 9.01 -26.31
CA LEU A 136 0.78 9.65 -25.61
C LEU A 136 0.99 11.09 -26.07
N GLY A 137 0.56 11.39 -27.30
CA GLY A 137 0.56 12.71 -27.93
C GLY A 137 -0.36 13.76 -27.28
N SER A 138 -1.34 13.33 -26.47
CA SER A 138 -2.45 14.19 -26.07
C SER A 138 -2.13 15.14 -24.92
N ASP A 139 -2.55 16.39 -25.05
CA ASP A 139 -2.51 17.39 -23.98
C ASP A 139 -3.83 17.50 -23.20
N HIS A 140 -4.84 16.69 -23.55
CA HIS A 140 -6.17 16.77 -22.96
C HIS A 140 -6.30 15.93 -21.69
N GLY A 141 -6.70 16.56 -20.58
CA GLY A 141 -7.35 15.90 -19.45
C GLY A 141 -6.60 14.69 -18.84
N GLY A 142 -5.27 14.70 -18.85
CA GLY A 142 -4.45 13.59 -18.32
C GLY A 142 -4.38 12.34 -19.22
N LEU A 143 -4.93 12.39 -20.44
CA LEU A 143 -5.01 11.23 -21.34
C LEU A 143 -3.64 10.63 -21.68
N ALA A 144 -2.60 11.46 -21.88
CA ALA A 144 -1.26 10.94 -22.13
C ALA A 144 -0.69 10.14 -20.95
N ALA A 145 -0.99 10.55 -19.72
CA ALA A 145 -0.56 9.79 -18.53
C ALA A 145 -1.35 8.47 -18.41
N ALA A 146 -2.67 8.51 -18.64
CA ALA A 146 -3.48 7.30 -18.70
C ALA A 146 -2.97 6.33 -19.79
N ALA A 147 -2.57 6.84 -20.95
CA ALA A 147 -1.99 6.06 -22.03
C ALA A 147 -0.64 5.43 -21.63
N ALA A 148 0.22 6.18 -20.94
CA ALA A 148 1.48 5.63 -20.42
C ALA A 148 1.23 4.47 -19.44
N TYR A 149 0.30 4.62 -18.49
CA TYR A 149 -0.06 3.54 -17.57
C TYR A 149 -0.69 2.35 -18.28
N ALA A 150 -1.54 2.59 -19.26
CA ALA A 150 -2.13 1.52 -20.05
C ALA A 150 -1.07 0.73 -20.83
N LEU A 151 -0.09 1.41 -21.42
CA LEU A 151 1.05 0.75 -22.08
C LEU A 151 1.89 -0.06 -21.09
N ALA A 152 2.06 0.43 -19.86
CA ALA A 152 2.73 -0.31 -18.80
C ALA A 152 1.97 -1.59 -18.43
N GLY A 153 0.64 -1.50 -18.25
CA GLY A 153 -0.24 -2.66 -18.03
C GLY A 153 -0.19 -3.69 -19.17
N LEU A 154 -0.12 -3.22 -20.42
CA LEU A 154 0.07 -4.04 -21.61
C LEU A 154 1.50 -4.57 -21.80
N ARG A 155 2.47 -4.14 -20.97
CA ARG A 155 3.91 -4.47 -21.10
C ARG A 155 4.48 -4.11 -22.48
N ALA A 156 4.08 -2.95 -23.02
CA ALA A 156 4.46 -2.48 -24.34
C ALA A 156 5.84 -1.76 -24.33
N THR A 157 6.93 -2.53 -24.14
CA THR A 157 8.30 -1.99 -24.03
C THR A 157 8.76 -1.19 -25.25
N GLY A 158 8.18 -1.43 -26.43
CA GLY A 158 8.40 -0.60 -27.62
C GLY A 158 8.02 0.88 -27.45
N SER A 159 7.23 1.23 -26.43
CA SER A 159 6.80 2.60 -26.13
C SER A 159 7.67 3.32 -25.09
N THR A 160 8.68 2.67 -24.51
CA THR A 160 9.54 3.23 -23.47
C THR A 160 10.15 4.58 -23.86
N ALA A 161 10.69 4.70 -25.08
CA ALA A 161 11.27 5.95 -25.56
C ALA A 161 10.25 7.09 -25.66
N ALA A 162 9.02 6.80 -26.09
CA ALA A 162 7.96 7.80 -26.22
C ALA A 162 7.43 8.26 -24.86
N ILE A 163 7.29 7.34 -23.90
CA ILE A 163 6.91 7.66 -22.52
C ILE A 163 7.99 8.52 -21.85
N LEU A 164 9.26 8.16 -22.05
CA LEU A 164 10.37 8.94 -21.51
C LEU A 164 10.44 10.35 -22.12
N ASP A 165 10.28 10.48 -23.44
CA ASP A 165 10.24 11.80 -24.10
C ASP A 165 9.16 12.70 -23.48
N ARG A 166 8.00 12.12 -23.15
CA ARG A 166 6.93 12.80 -22.42
C ARG A 166 7.29 13.14 -20.98
N ALA A 167 8.02 12.29 -20.27
CA ALA A 167 8.55 12.60 -18.95
C ALA A 167 9.47 13.83 -19.00
N VAL A 168 10.43 13.85 -19.93
CA VAL A 168 11.45 14.91 -20.06
C VAL A 168 10.83 16.26 -20.43
N ARG A 169 9.83 16.28 -21.32
CA ARG A 169 9.20 17.52 -21.81
C ARG A 169 8.00 17.98 -20.97
N GLY A 170 7.41 17.08 -20.19
CA GLY A 170 6.15 17.29 -19.48
C GLY A 170 6.29 18.11 -18.20
N ARG A 171 5.17 18.67 -17.72
CA ARG A 171 5.12 19.37 -16.42
C ARG A 171 5.07 18.42 -15.23
N HIS A 172 4.67 17.15 -15.46
CA HIS A 172 4.43 16.14 -14.43
C HIS A 172 5.17 14.82 -14.74
N PRO A 173 6.51 14.81 -14.69
CA PRO A 173 7.30 13.62 -15.04
C PRO A 173 6.99 12.40 -14.17
N ALA A 174 6.60 12.59 -12.91
CA ALA A 174 6.24 11.51 -11.97
C ALA A 174 5.26 10.48 -12.56
N LYS A 175 4.24 10.93 -13.32
CA LYS A 175 3.23 10.06 -13.94
C LYS A 175 3.88 9.12 -14.98
N PHE A 176 4.73 9.66 -15.84
CA PHE A 176 5.40 8.90 -16.89
C PHE A 176 6.52 8.01 -16.33
N LEU A 177 7.27 8.50 -15.34
CA LEU A 177 8.28 7.72 -14.64
C LEU A 177 7.67 6.51 -13.92
N SER A 178 6.51 6.68 -13.29
CA SER A 178 5.80 5.57 -12.65
C SER A 178 5.29 4.56 -13.66
N ALA A 179 4.82 5.00 -14.84
CA ALA A 179 4.49 4.09 -15.93
C ALA A 179 5.72 3.28 -16.41
N LEU A 180 6.89 3.90 -16.54
CA LEU A 180 8.14 3.19 -16.90
C LEU A 180 8.50 2.12 -15.84
N VAL A 181 8.41 2.48 -14.56
CA VAL A 181 8.63 1.56 -13.43
C VAL A 181 7.64 0.38 -13.49
N LEU A 182 6.35 0.65 -13.71
CA LEU A 182 5.33 -0.40 -13.80
C LEU A 182 5.53 -1.32 -15.00
N MET A 183 6.03 -0.77 -16.11
CA MET A 183 6.37 -1.54 -17.30
C MET A 183 7.53 -2.51 -17.03
N ASP A 184 8.40 -2.19 -16.07
CA ASP A 184 9.60 -2.94 -15.68
C ASP A 184 10.57 -3.11 -16.85
N ASP A 185 10.77 -2.05 -17.64
CA ASP A 185 11.64 -2.05 -18.81
C ASP A 185 13.03 -1.46 -18.49
N PRO A 186 14.09 -2.29 -18.43
CA PRO A 186 15.44 -1.81 -18.16
C PRO A 186 15.99 -0.87 -19.24
N ALA A 187 15.39 -0.82 -20.44
CA ALA A 187 15.78 0.12 -21.49
C ALA A 187 15.61 1.60 -21.06
N ALA A 188 14.78 1.88 -20.05
CA ALA A 188 14.62 3.22 -19.50
C ALA A 188 15.83 3.69 -18.65
N VAL A 189 16.62 2.78 -18.08
CA VAL A 189 17.66 3.11 -17.09
C VAL A 189 18.72 4.06 -17.65
N ARG A 190 19.31 3.73 -18.80
CA ARG A 190 20.38 4.55 -19.39
C ARG A 190 19.90 5.96 -19.76
N PRO A 191 18.79 6.13 -20.50
CA PRO A 191 18.26 7.46 -20.77
C PRO A 191 17.89 8.28 -19.51
N LEU A 192 17.41 7.63 -18.44
CA LEU A 192 17.15 8.29 -17.16
C LEU A 192 18.45 8.79 -16.51
N LEU A 193 19.52 8.00 -16.54
CA LEU A 193 20.85 8.43 -16.08
C LEU A 193 21.41 9.58 -16.91
N GLU A 194 21.15 9.59 -18.23
CA GLU A 194 21.57 10.67 -19.13
C GLU A 194 20.76 11.97 -18.88
N TRP A 195 19.47 11.85 -18.51
CA TRP A 195 18.62 13.00 -18.20
C TRP A 195 18.92 13.61 -16.83
N LEU A 196 19.16 12.79 -15.81
CA LEU A 196 19.29 13.18 -14.40
C LEU A 196 20.22 14.40 -14.12
N PRO A 197 21.39 14.56 -14.76
CA PRO A 197 22.25 15.73 -14.56
C PRO A 197 21.58 17.06 -14.93
N THR A 198 20.65 17.04 -15.89
CA THR A 198 19.94 18.21 -16.42
C THR A 198 18.48 18.32 -15.98
N ALA A 199 17.96 17.31 -15.26
CA ALA A 199 16.61 17.34 -14.72
C ALA A 199 16.42 18.52 -13.76
N ARG A 200 15.21 19.10 -13.71
CA ARG A 200 14.89 20.17 -12.75
C ARG A 200 15.00 19.61 -11.34
N ASP A 201 15.41 20.43 -10.36
CA ASP A 201 15.55 19.96 -8.97
C ASP A 201 14.27 19.31 -8.43
N ALA A 202 13.10 19.82 -8.83
CA ALA A 202 11.80 19.26 -8.48
C ALA A 202 11.55 17.84 -9.03
N ASP A 203 12.22 17.44 -10.11
CA ASP A 203 12.03 16.13 -10.77
C ASP A 203 13.08 15.10 -10.32
N VAL A 204 14.20 15.54 -9.74
CA VAL A 204 15.35 14.68 -9.42
C VAL A 204 14.97 13.54 -8.47
N GLN A 205 14.06 13.78 -7.52
CA GLN A 205 13.58 12.74 -6.61
C GLN A 205 12.76 11.67 -7.38
N ASP A 206 11.89 12.07 -8.32
CA ASP A 206 11.13 11.12 -9.12
C ASP A 206 12.05 10.27 -10.01
N VAL A 207 13.09 10.88 -10.61
CA VAL A 207 14.07 10.15 -11.41
C VAL A 207 14.87 9.18 -10.54
N HIS A 208 15.27 9.59 -9.33
CA HIS A 208 15.93 8.71 -8.36
C HIS A 208 15.07 7.53 -7.97
N ASP A 209 13.78 7.75 -7.67
CA ASP A 209 12.86 6.68 -7.30
C ASP A 209 12.65 5.70 -8.46
N ALA A 210 12.53 6.21 -9.69
CA ALA A 210 12.40 5.40 -10.90
C ALA A 210 13.65 4.55 -11.17
N LEU A 211 14.84 5.16 -11.12
CA LEU A 211 16.11 4.46 -11.27
C LEU A 211 16.28 3.39 -10.19
N SER A 212 15.95 3.70 -8.93
CA SER A 212 16.06 2.76 -7.82
C SER A 212 15.18 1.54 -8.02
N ARG A 213 13.94 1.73 -8.47
CA ARG A 213 13.01 0.62 -8.74
C ARG A 213 13.41 -0.20 -9.97
N LEU A 214 13.77 0.45 -11.08
CA LEU A 214 14.14 -0.24 -12.33
C LEU A 214 15.45 -1.02 -12.23
N THR A 215 16.38 -0.56 -11.38
CA THR A 215 17.68 -1.24 -11.20
C THR A 215 17.69 -2.20 -10.01
N GLY A 216 16.71 -2.10 -9.10
CA GLY A 216 16.75 -2.74 -7.79
C GLY A 216 17.89 -2.25 -6.91
N ARG A 217 18.48 -1.08 -7.23
CA ARG A 217 19.66 -0.52 -6.56
C ARG A 217 19.37 0.90 -6.17
N GLU A 218 19.36 1.17 -4.88
CA GLU A 218 19.14 2.52 -4.36
C GLU A 218 20.43 2.99 -3.69
N PRO A 219 21.08 4.06 -4.17
CA PRO A 219 22.19 4.64 -3.44
C PRO A 219 21.69 5.32 -2.16
N ALA A 220 22.49 5.28 -1.09
CA ALA A 220 22.20 6.06 0.12
C ALA A 220 22.26 7.58 -0.19
N ILE A 221 21.15 8.27 0.03
CA ILE A 221 21.03 9.72 -0.12
C ILE A 221 20.78 10.32 1.27
N PRO A 222 21.49 11.40 1.67
CA PRO A 222 21.18 12.13 2.89
C PRO A 222 19.72 12.58 2.90
N GLU A 223 19.03 12.40 4.03
CA GLU A 223 17.58 12.61 4.10
C GLU A 223 17.18 14.07 3.83
N ASP A 224 17.95 15.04 4.32
CA ASP A 224 17.50 16.43 4.33
C ASP A 224 18.51 17.44 3.77
N GLY A 225 17.95 18.53 3.24
CA GLY A 225 18.67 19.76 2.97
C GLY A 225 18.53 20.28 1.53
N PRO A 226 18.85 21.57 1.33
CA PRO A 226 18.79 22.23 0.01
C PRO A 226 19.71 21.61 -1.05
N GLN A 227 20.53 20.64 -0.66
CA GLN A 227 21.48 19.94 -1.53
C GLN A 227 21.02 18.53 -1.93
N ARG A 228 19.80 18.10 -1.57
CA ARG A 228 19.32 16.73 -1.86
C ARG A 228 19.38 16.38 -3.34
N ALA A 229 18.93 17.27 -4.23
CA ALA A 229 19.03 17.07 -5.67
C ALA A 229 20.49 16.89 -6.14
N THR A 230 21.42 17.68 -5.59
CA THR A 230 22.86 17.55 -5.85
C THR A 230 23.43 16.24 -5.35
N ALA A 231 23.03 15.79 -4.16
CA ALA A 231 23.45 14.51 -3.58
C ALA A 231 22.98 13.34 -4.44
N ILE A 232 21.72 13.36 -4.90
CA ILE A 232 21.16 12.37 -5.83
C ILE A 232 21.96 12.31 -7.13
N ARG A 233 22.19 13.46 -7.77
CA ARG A 233 22.97 13.53 -9.03
C ARG A 233 24.37 12.95 -8.83
N ARG A 234 25.05 13.30 -7.73
CA ARG A 234 26.39 12.78 -7.42
C ARG A 234 26.38 11.27 -7.20
N ALA A 235 25.40 10.75 -6.47
CA ALA A 235 25.28 9.33 -6.17
C ALA A 235 25.11 8.49 -7.43
N TRP A 236 24.30 8.97 -8.38
CA TRP A 236 24.06 8.28 -9.66
C TRP A 236 25.13 8.53 -10.72
N ALA A 237 25.92 9.60 -10.65
CA ALA A 237 26.95 9.90 -11.64
C ALA A 237 28.05 8.82 -11.75
N GLY A 238 28.32 8.11 -10.65
CA GLY A 238 29.27 6.99 -10.60
C GLY A 238 28.62 5.62 -10.75
N PHE A 239 27.32 5.55 -11.04
CA PHE A 239 26.60 4.28 -11.08
C PHE A 239 26.97 3.46 -12.32
N ASP A 240 27.50 2.26 -12.09
CA ASP A 240 27.69 1.25 -13.13
C ASP A 240 26.55 0.22 -13.07
N PRO A 241 25.65 0.18 -14.07
CA PRO A 241 24.56 -0.80 -14.12
C PRO A 241 25.06 -2.24 -14.25
N ALA A 242 26.30 -2.47 -14.69
CA ALA A 242 26.89 -3.80 -14.82
C ALA A 242 27.53 -4.32 -13.53
N ALA A 243 27.84 -3.45 -12.57
CA ALA A 243 28.44 -3.85 -11.30
C ALA A 243 27.42 -4.62 -10.44
N PRO A 244 27.81 -5.72 -9.76
CA PRO A 244 26.89 -6.45 -8.90
C PRO A 244 26.44 -5.59 -7.70
N PRO A 245 25.18 -5.69 -7.27
CA PRO A 245 24.72 -5.04 -6.05
C PRO A 245 25.40 -5.70 -4.84
N ALA A 246 26.18 -4.93 -4.10
CA ALA A 246 26.74 -5.37 -2.82
C ALA A 246 26.24 -4.39 -1.75
N PRO A 247 25.33 -4.82 -0.86
CA PRO A 247 24.91 -4.00 0.27
C PRO A 247 26.12 -3.56 1.09
N ARG A 248 26.19 -2.27 1.38
CA ARG A 248 27.20 -1.69 2.27
C ARG A 248 26.50 -1.08 3.46
N VAL A 249 27.00 -1.40 4.66
CA VAL A 249 26.50 -0.85 5.91
C VAL A 249 27.61 -0.05 6.57
N ASP A 250 27.45 1.26 6.58
CA ASP A 250 28.30 2.20 7.32
C ASP A 250 27.67 2.41 8.72
N GLY A 251 28.43 2.14 9.78
CA GLY A 251 27.87 1.91 11.13
C GLY A 251 27.37 0.47 11.34
N PRO A 252 26.58 0.15 12.38
CA PRO A 252 25.97 1.09 13.31
C PRO A 252 26.95 1.72 14.32
N GLU A 253 26.77 3.01 14.59
CA GLU A 253 27.55 3.81 15.54
C GLU A 253 26.64 4.28 16.67
N ARG A 254 27.08 4.15 17.93
CA ARG A 254 26.36 4.66 19.10
C ARG A 254 26.38 6.18 19.14
N LEU A 255 25.27 6.75 19.58
CA LEU A 255 25.12 8.17 19.80
C LEU A 255 25.14 8.53 21.29
N PRO A 256 25.44 9.80 21.62
CA PRO A 256 25.42 10.30 22.99
C PRO A 256 24.05 10.16 23.67
N ASP A 257 22.97 10.16 22.90
CA ASP A 257 21.61 10.04 23.42
C ASP A 257 21.24 8.61 23.82
N GLY A 258 22.10 7.61 23.61
CA GLY A 258 21.84 6.19 23.90
C GLY A 258 21.21 5.41 22.75
N THR A 259 21.05 6.02 21.58
CA THR A 259 20.61 5.35 20.34
C THR A 259 21.81 4.92 19.49
N ALA A 260 21.57 4.31 18.34
CA ALA A 260 22.59 4.13 17.32
C ALA A 260 22.09 4.56 15.93
N ARG A 261 23.03 4.90 15.04
CA ARG A 261 22.78 5.24 13.65
C ARG A 261 23.50 4.32 12.70
N ALA A 262 22.92 4.04 11.54
CA ALA A 262 23.61 3.38 10.43
C ALA A 262 23.17 3.97 9.10
N THR A 263 24.00 3.83 8.08
CA THR A 263 23.65 4.12 6.70
C THR A 263 23.78 2.83 5.90
N VAL A 264 22.72 2.49 5.17
CA VAL A 264 22.69 1.33 4.28
C VAL A 264 22.71 1.84 2.85
N ASP A 265 23.65 1.35 2.06
CA ASP A 265 23.83 1.67 0.65
C ASP A 265 23.67 0.39 -0.17
N PHE A 266 22.90 0.45 -1.27
CA PHE A 266 22.49 -0.70 -2.05
C PHE A 266 21.94 -1.87 -1.21
N GLY A 267 21.16 -1.55 -0.17
CA GLY A 267 20.51 -2.54 0.67
C GLY A 267 19.61 -3.47 -0.12
N ALA A 268 19.48 -4.73 0.30
CA ALA A 268 18.75 -5.75 -0.46
C ALA A 268 17.24 -5.46 -0.57
N GLY A 269 16.69 -4.57 0.27
CA GLY A 269 15.30 -4.15 0.19
C GLY A 269 14.30 -5.28 0.50
N LEU A 270 14.70 -6.28 1.29
CA LEU A 270 13.84 -7.41 1.62
C LEU A 270 12.67 -7.01 2.53
N VAL A 271 12.79 -5.92 3.30
CA VAL A 271 11.64 -5.24 3.93
C VAL A 271 11.63 -3.79 3.48
N ARG A 272 10.51 -3.33 2.91
CA ARG A 272 10.40 -2.00 2.33
C ARG A 272 8.98 -1.45 2.41
N ILE A 273 8.87 -0.14 2.63
CA ILE A 273 7.64 0.62 2.48
C ILE A 273 7.72 1.36 1.15
N GLU A 274 6.69 1.18 0.32
CA GLU A 274 6.65 1.72 -1.04
C GLU A 274 5.26 2.18 -1.42
N HIS A 275 5.19 3.19 -2.28
CA HIS A 275 3.94 3.54 -2.94
C HIS A 275 3.46 2.39 -3.81
N ASP A 276 2.19 2.07 -3.67
CA ASP A 276 1.49 1.15 -4.55
C ASP A 276 1.48 1.70 -5.98
N PRO A 277 1.40 0.82 -6.99
CA PRO A 277 0.98 1.23 -8.32
C PRO A 277 -0.33 2.03 -8.26
N PRO A 278 -0.46 3.16 -8.98
CA PRO A 278 -1.74 3.84 -9.13
C PRO A 278 -2.81 2.88 -9.64
N GLU A 279 -4.02 2.97 -9.09
CA GLU A 279 -5.12 2.16 -9.59
C GLU A 279 -5.50 2.59 -11.02
N PRO A 280 -6.02 1.66 -11.85
CA PRO A 280 -6.47 1.98 -13.19
C PRO A 280 -7.49 3.13 -13.21
N GLY A 281 -7.09 4.27 -13.78
CA GLY A 281 -7.93 5.46 -13.93
C GLY A 281 -7.68 6.55 -12.91
N GLU A 282 -6.89 6.29 -11.87
CA GLU A 282 -6.48 7.31 -10.92
C GLU A 282 -5.42 8.25 -11.47
N ASP A 283 -5.52 9.52 -11.08
CA ASP A 283 -4.56 10.55 -11.46
C ASP A 283 -3.43 10.74 -10.44
N TRP A 284 -3.51 10.05 -9.30
CA TRP A 284 -2.57 10.17 -8.18
C TRP A 284 -1.46 9.14 -8.32
N VAL A 285 -0.25 9.62 -8.60
CA VAL A 285 0.93 8.75 -8.83
C VAL A 285 1.37 8.00 -7.58
N ARG A 286 1.11 8.60 -6.42
CA ARG A 286 1.65 8.22 -5.11
C ARG A 286 0.56 8.44 -4.06
N TRP A 287 -0.46 7.59 -4.09
CA TRP A 287 -1.51 7.63 -3.08
C TRP A 287 -1.22 6.61 -1.99
N ASP A 288 -1.54 5.34 -2.25
CA ASP A 288 -1.40 4.28 -1.25
C ASP A 288 0.04 3.84 -1.04
N LEU A 289 0.27 3.31 0.16
CA LEU A 289 1.54 2.79 0.64
C LEU A 289 1.34 1.38 1.15
N SER A 290 2.34 0.55 0.91
CA SER A 290 2.34 -0.81 1.39
C SER A 290 3.70 -1.23 1.93
N LEU A 291 3.64 -2.12 2.92
CA LEU A 291 4.77 -2.88 3.40
C LEU A 291 4.94 -4.11 2.51
N PHE A 292 6.13 -4.26 1.95
CA PHE A 292 6.55 -5.45 1.23
C PHE A 292 7.59 -6.21 2.03
N VAL A 293 7.46 -7.53 2.00
CA VAL A 293 8.53 -8.45 2.37
C VAL A 293 8.92 -9.22 1.11
N GLY A 294 10.08 -8.88 0.57
CA GLY A 294 10.56 -9.30 -0.73
C GLY A 294 9.68 -8.72 -1.84
N ARG A 295 9.08 -9.62 -2.63
CA ARG A 295 8.15 -9.24 -3.71
C ARG A 295 6.70 -9.23 -3.27
N ARG A 296 6.39 -9.67 -2.04
CA ARG A 296 5.02 -9.84 -1.57
C ARG A 296 4.56 -8.62 -0.78
N ARG A 297 3.42 -8.07 -1.19
CA ARG A 297 2.68 -7.07 -0.41
C ARG A 297 2.09 -7.76 0.82
N VAL A 298 2.47 -7.30 2.00
CA VAL A 298 2.05 -7.91 3.28
C VAL A 298 0.97 -7.05 3.94
N TYR A 299 1.22 -5.75 4.09
CA TYR A 299 0.27 -4.81 4.68
C TYR A 299 0.05 -3.60 3.77
N GLY A 300 -1.18 -3.12 3.66
CA GLY A 300 -1.46 -1.74 3.26
C GLY A 300 -1.34 -0.83 4.48
N ILE A 301 -0.66 0.31 4.36
CA ILE A 301 -0.29 1.21 5.47
C ILE A 301 -1.12 2.51 5.47
N GLY A 302 -1.92 2.74 4.44
CA GLY A 302 -2.61 4.02 4.23
C GLY A 302 -2.07 4.74 3.02
N SER A 303 -2.33 6.05 2.95
CA SER A 303 -1.86 6.89 1.87
C SER A 303 -0.76 7.85 2.31
N GLY A 304 -0.03 8.40 1.35
CA GLY A 304 0.92 9.50 1.56
C GLY A 304 0.26 10.84 1.87
N CYS A 305 -1.08 10.88 1.92
CA CYS A 305 -1.82 12.09 2.28
C CYS A 305 -1.72 12.33 3.78
N GLY A 306 -1.19 13.49 4.17
CA GLY A 306 -1.06 13.89 5.59
C GLY A 306 -2.39 14.10 6.32
N THR A 307 -3.51 14.06 5.60
CA THR A 307 -4.86 14.28 6.15
C THR A 307 -5.74 13.03 6.10
N CYS A 308 -5.28 11.97 5.42
CA CYS A 308 -5.97 10.68 5.45
C CYS A 308 -5.55 9.89 6.68
N GLU A 309 -6.44 9.02 7.14
CA GLU A 309 -6.15 8.10 8.23
C GLU A 309 -5.04 7.12 7.85
N ALA A 310 -4.06 6.96 8.74
CA ALA A 310 -3.20 5.78 8.71
C ALA A 310 -4.03 4.54 9.07
N TYR A 311 -3.76 3.43 8.40
CA TYR A 311 -4.31 2.11 8.71
C TYR A 311 -3.23 1.06 8.50
N LEU A 312 -3.35 -0.11 9.12
CA LEU A 312 -2.54 -1.27 8.73
C LEU A 312 -3.50 -2.39 8.41
N HIS A 313 -3.61 -2.80 7.15
CA HIS A 313 -4.48 -3.88 6.72
C HIS A 313 -3.65 -5.03 6.17
N LEU A 314 -3.79 -6.23 6.73
CA LEU A 314 -3.15 -7.42 6.20
C LEU A 314 -3.70 -7.75 4.80
N VAL A 315 -2.85 -7.64 3.79
CA VAL A 315 -3.17 -8.01 2.39
C VAL A 315 -2.78 -9.46 2.11
N GLY A 316 -1.78 -9.97 2.83
CA GLY A 316 -1.40 -11.38 2.79
C GLY A 316 -0.18 -11.66 3.65
N TRP A 317 0.05 -12.92 3.99
CA TRP A 317 1.25 -13.33 4.71
C TRP A 317 2.46 -13.37 3.78
N PRO A 318 3.68 -13.02 4.26
CA PRO A 318 4.89 -13.26 3.48
C PRO A 318 5.08 -14.76 3.29
N ASP A 319 5.83 -15.14 2.24
CA ASP A 319 6.37 -16.50 2.18
C ASP A 319 7.45 -16.66 3.30
N ASP A 320 7.95 -17.88 3.57
CA ASP A 320 8.89 -18.23 4.67
C ASP A 320 10.19 -17.38 4.77
N ARG A 321 10.38 -16.43 3.85
CA ARG A 321 11.49 -15.46 3.69
C ARG A 321 11.65 -14.46 4.83
N ALA A 322 10.57 -14.08 5.53
CA ALA A 322 10.69 -13.11 6.63
C ALA A 322 11.57 -13.66 7.77
N THR A 323 11.47 -14.97 8.01
CA THR A 323 12.25 -15.69 9.01
C THR A 323 13.74 -15.78 8.63
N GLU A 324 14.05 -15.92 7.34
CA GLU A 324 15.43 -16.03 6.82
C GLU A 324 16.30 -14.80 7.16
N LEU A 325 15.74 -13.57 7.15
CA LEU A 325 16.47 -12.34 7.51
C LEU A 325 16.98 -12.31 8.95
N ALA A 326 16.19 -12.89 9.84
CA ALA A 326 16.37 -12.84 11.28
C ALA A 326 17.22 -14.01 11.79
N ASP A 327 17.27 -15.12 11.06
CA ASP A 327 17.93 -16.35 11.47
C ASP A 327 19.41 -16.11 11.81
N ASP A 328 20.10 -15.29 11.02
CA ASP A 328 21.52 -14.96 11.20
C ASP A 328 21.81 -14.12 12.47
N VAL A 329 20.81 -13.44 13.03
CA VAL A 329 20.96 -12.54 14.19
C VAL A 329 20.31 -13.10 15.46
N ARG A 330 19.48 -14.15 15.33
CA ARG A 330 18.69 -14.73 16.43
C ARG A 330 19.53 -15.19 17.62
N ALA A 331 20.76 -15.66 17.39
CA ALA A 331 21.68 -16.07 18.45
C ALA A 331 22.16 -14.90 19.33
N HIS A 332 22.23 -13.68 18.77
CA HIS A 332 22.77 -12.48 19.42
C HIS A 332 21.71 -11.64 20.16
N LEU A 333 20.43 -12.04 20.09
CA LEU A 333 19.30 -11.34 20.73
C LEU A 333 18.86 -11.97 22.06
N ARG A 334 19.54 -13.02 22.52
CA ARG A 334 19.23 -13.70 23.79
C ARG A 334 19.75 -12.86 24.95
N ASP A 335 18.92 -11.92 25.40
CA ASP A 335 19.09 -11.07 26.59
C ASP A 335 20.00 -9.84 26.38
N VAL A 336 19.45 -8.80 25.76
CA VAL A 336 20.18 -7.55 25.49
C VAL A 336 19.80 -6.50 26.54
N PRO A 337 20.70 -6.12 27.47
CA PRO A 337 20.41 -5.10 28.48
C PRO A 337 20.58 -3.67 27.96
N SER A 338 21.42 -3.47 26.94
CA SER A 338 21.74 -2.17 26.34
C SER A 338 22.28 -2.35 24.92
N LEU A 339 22.35 -1.26 24.13
CA LEU A 339 23.04 -1.29 22.84
C LEU A 339 24.55 -1.45 23.07
N THR A 340 25.07 -2.66 22.89
CA THR A 340 26.51 -2.96 22.96
C THR A 340 27.14 -2.95 21.58
N ASP A 341 28.46 -2.73 21.47
CA ASP A 341 29.14 -2.81 20.17
C ASP A 341 29.01 -4.21 19.54
N GLY A 342 28.96 -5.26 20.37
CA GLY A 342 28.71 -6.63 19.91
C GLY A 342 27.34 -6.80 19.26
N LEU A 343 26.28 -6.25 19.87
CA LEU A 343 24.93 -6.25 19.28
C LEU A 343 24.90 -5.44 17.97
N LEU A 344 25.52 -4.26 17.99
CA LEU A 344 25.58 -3.39 16.82
C LEU A 344 26.31 -4.06 15.65
N ALA A 345 27.41 -4.75 15.91
CA ALA A 345 28.08 -5.58 14.91
C ALA A 345 27.17 -6.71 14.40
N ALA A 346 26.45 -7.39 15.30
CA ALA A 346 25.54 -8.49 14.97
C ALA A 346 24.32 -8.06 14.14
N VAL A 347 23.89 -6.79 14.22
CA VAL A 347 22.74 -6.26 13.48
C VAL A 347 23.08 -5.87 12.04
N ARG A 348 24.36 -5.79 11.67
CA ARG A 348 24.81 -5.42 10.30
C ARG A 348 24.17 -6.27 9.19
N PRO A 349 24.03 -7.62 9.30
CA PRO A 349 23.37 -8.43 8.27
C PRO A 349 21.89 -8.07 8.09
N VAL A 350 21.16 -7.82 9.19
CA VAL A 350 19.77 -7.35 9.13
C VAL A 350 19.71 -6.01 8.38
N LEU A 351 20.55 -5.04 8.75
CA LEU A 351 20.61 -3.74 8.07
C LEU A 351 20.93 -3.89 6.57
N ALA A 352 21.86 -4.77 6.20
CA ALA A 352 22.18 -5.06 4.80
C ALA A 352 20.98 -5.66 4.02
N GLY A 353 20.11 -6.40 4.71
CA GLY A 353 18.87 -6.94 4.17
C GLY A 353 17.75 -5.91 3.97
N LEU A 354 17.82 -4.77 4.66
CA LEU A 354 16.83 -3.69 4.53
C LEU A 354 17.09 -2.81 3.29
N ARG A 355 16.18 -1.87 3.03
CA ARG A 355 16.28 -0.90 1.92
C ARG A 355 17.41 0.12 2.19
N SER A 356 17.98 0.73 1.16
CA SER A 356 19.00 1.78 1.38
C SER A 356 18.44 3.00 2.09
N GLY A 357 19.26 3.68 2.89
CA GLY A 357 18.89 4.89 3.60
C GLY A 357 19.58 5.04 4.96
N GLU A 358 19.18 6.06 5.68
CA GLU A 358 19.64 6.30 7.05
C GLU A 358 18.72 5.63 8.06
N TYR A 359 19.33 4.97 9.05
CA TYR A 359 18.65 4.17 10.05
C TYR A 359 18.93 4.67 11.46
N ARG A 360 17.89 4.60 12.29
CA ARG A 360 17.95 4.73 13.76
C ARG A 360 17.67 3.39 14.40
N LEU A 361 18.49 3.06 15.39
CA LEU A 361 18.35 1.88 16.23
C LEU A 361 18.09 2.33 17.66
N VAL A 362 17.00 1.84 18.25
CA VAL A 362 16.57 2.19 19.60
C VAL A 362 16.25 0.91 20.37
N LEU A 363 16.83 0.75 21.56
CA LEU A 363 16.43 -0.31 22.49
C LEU A 363 15.34 0.23 23.42
N ALA A 364 14.20 -0.45 23.45
CA ALA A 364 13.01 -0.03 24.21
C ALA A 364 12.33 -1.21 24.91
N ASP A 365 11.59 -0.90 25.97
CA ASP A 365 10.71 -1.81 26.70
C ASP A 365 9.25 -1.38 26.47
N LEU A 366 8.59 -1.99 25.48
CA LEU A 366 7.23 -1.62 25.07
C LEU A 366 6.18 -2.40 25.90
N PRO A 367 5.22 -1.73 26.55
CA PRO A 367 4.11 -2.41 27.21
C PRO A 367 3.14 -2.90 26.13
N LEU A 368 3.28 -4.14 25.67
CA LEU A 368 2.47 -4.69 24.57
C LEU A 368 1.39 -5.63 25.11
N GLU A 369 0.15 -5.42 24.69
CA GLU A 369 -0.94 -6.39 24.81
C GLU A 369 -1.19 -7.11 23.49
N ARG A 370 -1.68 -8.35 23.55
CA ARG A 370 -2.15 -9.09 22.37
C ARG A 370 -3.63 -8.78 22.13
N VAL A 371 -3.99 -8.42 20.91
CA VAL A 371 -5.34 -7.99 20.53
C VAL A 371 -5.83 -8.77 19.32
N GLU A 372 -7.05 -9.29 19.42
CA GLU A 372 -7.76 -9.95 18.32
C GLU A 372 -8.46 -8.90 17.43
N PRO A 373 -8.70 -9.20 16.13
CA PRO A 373 -9.48 -8.31 15.26
C PRO A 373 -10.86 -8.00 15.87
N GLY A 374 -11.27 -6.72 15.84
CA GLY A 374 -12.58 -6.31 16.33
C GLY A 374 -12.56 -5.12 17.30
N PRO A 375 -13.57 -5.01 18.19
CA PRO A 375 -13.82 -3.82 19.03
C PRO A 375 -12.75 -3.43 20.08
N GLY A 376 -11.59 -4.08 20.14
CA GLY A 376 -10.53 -3.80 21.11
C GLY A 376 -9.32 -3.07 20.54
N THR A 377 -9.30 -2.82 19.23
CA THR A 377 -8.13 -2.35 18.48
C THR A 377 -7.82 -0.88 18.73
N TRP A 378 -6.57 -0.49 18.52
CA TRP A 378 -6.13 0.91 18.52
C TRP A 378 -7.00 1.78 17.59
N PHE A 379 -7.47 1.21 16.48
CA PHE A 379 -8.35 1.87 15.52
C PHE A 379 -9.69 2.24 16.17
N THR A 380 -10.31 1.32 16.91
CA THR A 380 -11.53 1.63 17.66
C THR A 380 -11.27 2.67 18.75
N ARG A 381 -10.12 2.59 19.44
CA ARG A 381 -9.75 3.52 20.53
C ARG A 381 -9.53 4.96 20.05
N ARG A 382 -8.83 5.17 18.93
CA ARG A 382 -8.64 6.52 18.35
C ARG A 382 -9.95 7.13 17.87
N HIS A 383 -10.83 6.35 17.22
CA HIS A 383 -12.14 6.85 16.79
C HIS A 383 -13.00 7.23 18.00
N ALA A 384 -12.97 6.43 19.07
CA ALA A 384 -13.66 6.78 20.30
C ALA A 384 -13.18 8.15 20.82
N LEU A 385 -11.88 8.44 20.80
CA LEU A 385 -11.34 9.74 21.22
C LEU A 385 -11.82 10.91 20.32
N ARG A 386 -11.90 10.72 19.00
CA ARG A 386 -12.43 11.75 18.08
C ARG A 386 -13.92 12.02 18.24
N SER A 387 -14.72 10.95 18.40
CA SER A 387 -16.19 11.04 18.50
C SER A 387 -16.69 11.80 19.73
N TRP A 388 -15.80 12.13 20.68
CA TRP A 388 -16.09 13.03 21.79
C TRP A 388 -16.06 14.51 21.38
N HIS A 389 -15.39 14.83 20.28
CA HIS A 389 -15.22 16.19 19.77
C HIS A 389 -16.16 16.53 18.61
N ASP A 390 -16.66 15.55 17.86
CA ASP A 390 -17.66 15.74 16.79
C ASP A 390 -18.71 14.61 16.76
N PRO A 391 -19.99 14.89 17.10
CA PRO A 391 -21.08 13.93 17.04
C PRO A 391 -21.44 13.44 15.63
N ASP A 392 -21.17 14.22 14.59
CA ASP A 392 -21.54 13.92 13.20
C ASP A 392 -20.60 12.87 12.58
N LEU A 393 -19.39 12.68 13.14
CA LEU A 393 -18.47 11.60 12.80
C LEU A 393 -18.93 10.21 13.30
N ARG A 394 -20.04 10.12 14.05
CA ARG A 394 -20.60 8.82 14.48
C ARG A 394 -21.12 7.98 13.31
N GLU A 395 -21.53 8.59 12.20
CA GLU A 395 -22.04 7.86 11.03
C GLU A 395 -20.94 7.14 10.24
N LEU A 396 -19.66 7.51 10.38
CA LEU A 396 -18.52 6.77 9.82
C LEU A 396 -18.25 5.43 10.53
N ARG A 397 -18.91 5.19 11.67
CA ARG A 397 -18.68 4.03 12.54
C ARG A 397 -19.29 2.73 12.01
N ASP A 398 -20.28 2.81 11.12
CA ASP A 398 -21.28 1.74 11.14
C ASP A 398 -20.89 0.41 10.50
N GLU A 399 -20.08 0.28 9.43
CA GLU A 399 -19.95 -1.07 8.82
C GLU A 399 -18.62 -1.55 8.21
N ALA A 400 -17.57 -0.74 7.99
CA ALA A 400 -16.46 -1.21 7.15
C ALA A 400 -15.21 -1.79 7.87
N ASP A 401 -14.69 -1.19 8.95
CA ASP A 401 -13.26 -1.41 9.29
C ASP A 401 -12.93 -1.81 10.74
N LEU A 402 -13.91 -2.32 11.51
CA LEU A 402 -13.63 -2.94 12.84
C LEU A 402 -12.64 -4.11 12.75
N GLY A 403 -12.43 -4.66 11.55
CA GLY A 403 -11.50 -5.75 11.29
C GLY A 403 -10.03 -5.38 11.31
N LEU A 404 -9.63 -4.10 11.20
CA LEU A 404 -8.21 -3.72 11.09
C LEU A 404 -7.40 -4.07 12.36
N PRO A 405 -6.25 -4.75 12.23
CA PRO A 405 -5.45 -4.95 11.02
C PRO A 405 -5.76 -6.21 10.19
N GLY A 406 -6.87 -6.88 10.45
CA GLY A 406 -7.30 -8.12 9.80
C GLY A 406 -6.65 -9.37 10.40
N THR A 407 -5.86 -9.20 11.47
CA THR A 407 -5.12 -10.26 12.15
C THR A 407 -4.94 -9.95 13.62
N THR A 408 -4.76 -11.01 14.42
CA THR A 408 -4.21 -10.86 15.77
C THR A 408 -2.86 -10.15 15.71
N HIS A 409 -2.65 -9.19 16.60
CA HIS A 409 -1.46 -8.34 16.62
C HIS A 409 -1.15 -7.91 18.06
N PHE A 410 -0.13 -7.07 18.22
CA PHE A 410 0.16 -6.41 19.49
C PHE A 410 -0.03 -4.90 19.38
N GLN A 411 -0.35 -4.25 20.49
CA GLN A 411 -0.43 -2.80 20.57
C GLN A 411 -0.05 -2.31 21.97
N VAL A 412 0.25 -1.01 22.07
CA VAL A 412 0.37 -0.32 23.36
C VAL A 412 -1.06 -0.17 23.94
N PRO A 413 -1.34 -0.65 25.18
CA PRO A 413 -2.69 -0.64 25.74
C PRO A 413 -3.29 0.76 25.89
N GLU A 414 -2.46 1.74 26.21
CA GLU A 414 -2.88 3.12 26.39
C GLU A 414 -2.21 4.02 25.35
N ARG A 415 -2.62 5.28 25.32
CA ARG A 415 -1.92 6.29 24.55
C ARG A 415 -0.46 6.37 25.01
N ILE A 416 0.45 6.63 24.08
CA ILE A 416 1.86 6.80 24.40
C ILE A 416 2.01 8.00 25.36
N PRO A 417 2.63 7.81 26.55
CA PRO A 417 2.71 8.86 27.55
C PRO A 417 3.37 10.15 27.03
N GLY A 418 2.81 11.30 27.40
CA GLY A 418 3.32 12.61 26.98
C GLY A 418 2.73 13.13 25.67
N HIS A 419 1.81 12.39 25.04
CA HIS A 419 1.20 12.75 23.76
C HIS A 419 -0.33 12.61 23.80
N ASP A 420 -1.04 13.54 23.16
CA ASP A 420 -2.50 13.63 23.25
C ASP A 420 -3.23 12.54 22.45
N CYS A 421 -2.75 12.20 21.26
CA CYS A 421 -3.37 11.20 20.38
C CYS A 421 -2.30 10.31 19.72
N ALA A 422 -1.46 9.68 20.55
CA ALA A 422 -0.39 8.80 20.09
C ALA A 422 -0.64 7.33 20.43
N PHE A 423 -0.50 6.43 19.46
CA PHE A 423 -0.70 4.99 19.65
C PHE A 423 0.46 4.18 19.09
N GLY A 424 0.69 2.99 19.64
CA GLY A 424 1.68 2.04 19.13
C GLY A 424 1.01 0.75 18.67
N VAL A 425 1.31 0.30 17.45
CA VAL A 425 0.83 -0.97 16.90
C VAL A 425 1.99 -1.78 16.32
N VAL A 426 2.02 -3.06 16.65
CA VAL A 426 3.04 -4.01 16.21
C VAL A 426 2.35 -5.19 15.53
N VAL A 427 2.46 -5.25 14.20
CA VAL A 427 1.83 -6.30 13.39
C VAL A 427 2.81 -7.45 13.12
N PRO A 428 2.33 -8.71 13.08
CA PRO A 428 3.21 -9.84 12.89
C PRO A 428 3.51 -10.12 11.40
N THR A 429 4.64 -10.75 11.12
CA THR A 429 4.96 -11.33 9.79
C THR A 429 4.55 -12.79 9.63
N GLN A 430 3.91 -13.39 10.64
CA GLN A 430 3.30 -14.73 10.55
C GLN A 430 2.09 -14.82 11.50
N PRO A 431 1.14 -15.74 11.28
CA PRO A 431 0.00 -15.92 12.19
C PRO A 431 0.46 -16.24 13.63
N LEU A 432 -0.11 -15.55 14.62
CA LEU A 432 0.25 -15.73 16.04
C LEU A 432 -0.36 -16.99 16.68
N ASP A 433 -1.34 -17.59 16.03
CA ASP A 433 -1.93 -18.90 16.37
C ASP A 433 -1.09 -20.08 15.85
N ALA A 434 -0.23 -19.85 14.86
CA ALA A 434 0.71 -20.84 14.33
C ALA A 434 2.02 -20.97 15.16
N LEU A 435 2.14 -20.26 16.28
CA LEU A 435 3.33 -20.28 17.11
C LEU A 435 3.46 -21.60 17.88
N ALA A 436 4.65 -22.20 17.85
CA ALA A 436 5.02 -23.33 18.68
C ALA A 436 4.91 -22.97 20.18
N GLU A 437 3.89 -23.53 20.84
CA GLU A 437 3.52 -23.23 22.22
C GLU A 437 4.64 -23.56 23.23
N ASP A 438 5.41 -24.63 22.99
CA ASP A 438 6.55 -25.01 23.83
C ASP A 438 7.67 -23.96 23.81
N VAL A 439 7.85 -23.28 22.67
CA VAL A 439 8.82 -22.19 22.52
C VAL A 439 8.33 -20.93 23.22
N VAL A 440 7.02 -20.63 23.15
CA VAL A 440 6.43 -19.52 23.91
C VAL A 440 6.56 -19.75 25.41
N ALA A 441 6.23 -20.96 25.89
CA ALA A 441 6.36 -21.34 27.29
C ALA A 441 7.80 -21.19 27.80
N ARG A 442 8.79 -21.68 27.04
CA ARG A 442 10.22 -21.54 27.38
C ARG A 442 10.66 -20.08 27.52
N HIS A 443 10.15 -19.20 26.66
CA HIS A 443 10.39 -17.77 26.80
C HIS A 443 9.68 -17.17 28.01
N GLY A 444 8.47 -17.62 28.32
CA GLY A 444 7.74 -17.25 29.53
C GLY A 444 8.52 -17.60 30.80
N ASP A 445 9.07 -18.83 30.88
CA ASP A 445 9.90 -19.27 32.00
C ASP A 445 11.16 -18.41 32.16
N ALA A 446 11.83 -18.08 31.06
CA ALA A 446 13.00 -17.22 31.06
C ALA A 446 12.67 -15.79 31.54
N ILE A 447 11.53 -15.23 31.09
CA ILE A 447 11.04 -13.91 31.52
C ILE A 447 10.70 -13.92 33.01
N ALA A 448 10.03 -14.98 33.49
CA ALA A 448 9.72 -15.16 34.92
C ALA A 448 11.00 -15.27 35.78
N ALA A 449 12.06 -15.84 35.23
CA ALA A 449 13.39 -15.89 35.85
C ALA A 449 14.18 -14.57 35.75
N GLY A 450 13.61 -13.52 35.17
CA GLY A 450 14.20 -12.17 35.08
C GLY A 450 14.97 -11.89 33.79
N ALA A 451 15.09 -12.85 32.86
CA ALA A 451 15.70 -12.60 31.56
C ALA A 451 14.84 -11.65 30.71
N ARG A 452 15.48 -10.86 29.83
CA ARG A 452 14.77 -9.94 28.93
C ARG A 452 15.13 -10.25 27.45
N PRO A 453 14.65 -11.38 26.90
CA PRO A 453 14.95 -11.76 25.52
C PRO A 453 14.41 -10.72 24.53
N THR A 454 15.27 -10.21 23.64
CA THR A 454 14.96 -9.04 22.80
C THR A 454 14.32 -9.47 21.47
N ALA A 455 13.25 -8.82 21.04
CA ALA A 455 12.70 -8.97 19.68
C ALA A 455 13.25 -7.89 18.73
N ILE A 456 13.23 -8.10 17.41
CA ILE A 456 13.57 -7.08 16.41
C ILE A 456 12.30 -6.60 15.73
N LEU A 457 12.11 -5.28 15.76
CA LEU A 457 11.03 -4.60 15.08
C LEU A 457 11.57 -3.69 13.98
N PHE A 458 10.95 -3.72 12.80
CA PHE A 458 11.10 -2.65 11.82
C PHE A 458 9.96 -1.67 12.02
N ALA A 459 10.27 -0.42 12.35
CA ALA A 459 9.27 0.58 12.72
C ALA A 459 9.38 1.88 11.94
N TRP A 460 8.26 2.59 11.90
CA TRP A 460 8.18 3.96 11.42
C TRP A 460 7.18 4.74 12.27
N ALA A 461 7.37 6.06 12.28
CA ALA A 461 6.50 6.99 12.96
C ALA A 461 5.68 7.79 11.94
N ASP A 462 4.39 7.95 12.19
CA ASP A 462 3.52 8.84 11.42
C ASP A 462 3.08 10.00 12.30
N ASP A 463 3.18 11.23 11.78
CA ASP A 463 2.65 12.47 12.36
C ASP A 463 1.70 13.09 11.32
N ARG A 464 0.39 13.13 11.62
CA ARG A 464 -0.67 13.46 10.66
C ARG A 464 -1.72 14.38 11.26
N ASP A 465 -2.27 15.27 10.43
CA ASP A 465 -3.44 16.10 10.75
C ASP A 465 -4.67 15.51 10.06
N VAL A 466 -5.23 14.43 10.62
CA VAL A 466 -6.35 13.70 10.01
C VAL A 466 -7.55 14.63 9.83
N ALA A 467 -8.13 14.62 8.63
CA ALA A 467 -9.20 15.53 8.20
C ALA A 467 -8.86 17.02 8.37
N CYS A 468 -7.58 17.38 8.50
CA CYS A 468 -7.10 18.72 8.87
C CYS A 468 -7.55 19.20 10.27
N GLU A 469 -8.02 18.30 11.13
CA GLU A 469 -8.68 18.64 12.40
C GLU A 469 -8.12 17.88 13.59
N HIS A 470 -7.59 16.68 13.35
CA HIS A 470 -7.17 15.77 14.40
C HIS A 470 -5.67 15.47 14.26
N PRO A 471 -4.81 16.15 15.04
CA PRO A 471 -3.40 15.81 15.10
C PRO A 471 -3.25 14.45 15.77
N GLU A 472 -2.60 13.53 15.07
CA GLU A 472 -2.41 12.15 15.51
C GLU A 472 -1.02 11.64 15.20
N GLN A 473 -0.51 10.84 16.13
CA GLN A 473 0.80 10.24 16.01
C GLN A 473 0.72 8.72 16.16
N PHE A 474 1.51 8.01 15.37
CA PHE A 474 1.52 6.56 15.40
C PHE A 474 2.93 6.03 15.37
N LEU A 475 3.21 5.10 16.27
CA LEU A 475 4.35 4.18 16.15
C LEU A 475 3.84 2.89 15.51
N HIS A 476 4.17 2.69 14.25
CA HIS A 476 3.87 1.47 13.53
C HIS A 476 5.10 0.58 13.48
N ALA A 477 4.93 -0.71 13.69
CA ALA A 477 6.02 -1.66 13.58
C ALA A 477 5.58 -3.01 13.03
N VAL A 478 6.52 -3.70 12.39
CA VAL A 478 6.39 -5.08 11.96
C VAL A 478 7.47 -5.93 12.63
N ILE A 479 7.10 -7.15 13.04
CA ILE A 479 8.03 -8.09 13.70
C ILE A 479 8.96 -8.70 12.65
N LEU A 480 10.26 -8.40 12.74
CA LEU A 480 11.28 -9.11 11.96
C LEU A 480 11.68 -10.42 12.64
N ASP A 481 11.84 -10.40 13.96
CA ASP A 481 12.14 -11.57 14.78
C ASP A 481 11.49 -11.45 16.16
N GLY A 482 11.04 -12.59 16.71
CA GLY A 482 10.64 -12.67 18.11
C GLY A 482 9.15 -12.78 18.38
N HIS A 483 8.34 -13.29 17.44
CA HIS A 483 6.90 -13.52 17.65
C HIS A 483 6.62 -14.33 18.93
N HIS A 484 7.35 -15.44 19.14
CA HIS A 484 7.23 -16.24 20.38
C HIS A 484 7.60 -15.43 21.63
N ARG A 485 8.62 -14.57 21.56
CA ARG A 485 9.06 -13.71 22.67
C ARG A 485 7.99 -12.68 23.02
N LEU A 486 7.45 -11.99 22.02
CA LEU A 486 6.41 -10.99 22.22
C LEU A 486 5.11 -11.63 22.75
N THR A 487 4.74 -12.82 22.27
CA THR A 487 3.62 -13.57 22.85
C THR A 487 3.89 -13.94 24.31
N ALA A 488 5.10 -14.37 24.65
CA ALA A 488 5.47 -14.67 26.03
C ALA A 488 5.41 -13.43 26.93
N TYR A 489 5.90 -12.27 26.46
CA TYR A 489 5.81 -11.00 27.17
C TYR A 489 4.37 -10.56 27.42
N ALA A 490 3.53 -10.59 26.37
CA ALA A 490 2.13 -10.22 26.49
C ALA A 490 1.39 -11.12 27.50
N ARG A 491 1.68 -12.43 27.53
CA ARG A 491 1.13 -13.36 28.53
C ARG A 491 1.65 -13.08 29.95
N ALA A 492 2.91 -12.69 30.08
CA ALA A 492 3.52 -12.36 31.36
C ALA A 492 3.06 -10.99 31.91
N GLY A 493 2.45 -10.13 31.07
CA GLY A 493 2.01 -8.79 31.46
C GLY A 493 3.15 -7.85 31.82
N VAL A 494 4.34 -8.05 31.23
CA VAL A 494 5.52 -7.19 31.45
C VAL A 494 6.00 -6.55 30.14
N PRO A 495 6.62 -5.36 30.17
CA PRO A 495 7.10 -4.70 28.97
C PRO A 495 8.09 -5.55 28.17
N ALA A 496 7.80 -5.70 26.88
CA ALA A 496 8.57 -6.47 25.93
C ALA A 496 9.82 -5.72 25.52
N ARG A 497 10.99 -6.37 25.64
CA ARG A 497 12.24 -5.80 25.16
C ARG A 497 12.34 -5.90 23.65
N VAL A 498 12.56 -4.77 22.99
CA VAL A 498 12.64 -4.67 21.54
C VAL A 498 13.83 -3.83 21.09
N LEU A 499 14.49 -4.29 20.02
CA LEU A 499 15.35 -3.46 19.20
C LEU A 499 14.51 -2.92 18.03
N VAL A 500 14.21 -1.63 18.09
CA VAL A 500 13.53 -0.92 17.02
C VAL A 500 14.57 -0.48 15.99
N VAL A 501 14.37 -0.90 14.75
CA VAL A 501 15.13 -0.48 13.58
C VAL A 501 14.21 0.35 12.69
N SER A 502 14.53 1.62 12.46
CA SER A 502 13.69 2.53 11.69
C SER A 502 14.49 3.24 10.63
N ARG A 503 14.00 3.23 9.39
CA ARG A 503 14.53 4.02 8.28
C ARG A 503 13.93 5.41 8.36
N LEU A 504 14.78 6.45 8.41
CA LEU A 504 14.32 7.83 8.58
C LEU A 504 13.38 8.30 7.47
N ALA A 505 13.66 7.95 6.20
CA ALA A 505 12.78 8.24 5.07
C ALA A 505 11.35 7.70 5.19
N ASN A 506 11.10 6.72 6.06
CA ASN A 506 9.78 6.13 6.22
C ASN A 506 8.95 6.80 7.32
N ASN A 507 9.56 7.69 8.11
CA ASN A 507 8.82 8.44 9.12
C ASN A 507 8.09 9.59 8.44
N TRP A 508 6.77 9.66 8.65
CA TRP A 508 5.93 10.76 8.19
C TRP A 508 5.91 11.89 9.20
N GLY A 509 6.07 13.12 8.68
CA GLY A 509 6.16 14.35 9.44
C GLY A 509 6.95 15.41 8.65
N PRO A 510 7.25 16.57 9.25
CA PRO A 510 8.12 17.58 8.65
C PRO A 510 9.49 16.97 8.27
N PRO A 511 9.99 17.19 7.04
CA PRO A 511 11.24 16.57 6.56
C PRO A 511 12.41 16.74 7.53
N GLU A 512 12.58 17.95 8.06
CA GLU A 512 13.64 18.33 9.01
C GLU A 512 13.61 17.57 10.35
N ASP A 513 12.53 16.87 10.67
CA ASP A 513 12.24 16.30 11.98
C ASP A 513 11.91 14.80 11.96
N ARG A 514 12.17 14.09 10.85
CA ARG A 514 11.82 12.66 10.68
C ARG A 514 12.37 11.75 11.79
N ALA A 515 13.54 12.05 12.33
CA ALA A 515 14.09 11.30 13.46
C ALA A 515 13.41 11.66 14.80
N ARG A 516 13.00 12.93 14.97
CA ARG A 516 12.46 13.45 16.22
C ARG A 516 11.15 12.76 16.58
N VAL A 517 10.19 12.68 15.65
CA VAL A 517 8.88 12.06 15.91
C VAL A 517 9.03 10.64 16.44
N LEU A 518 9.87 9.82 15.79
CA LEU A 518 10.18 8.47 16.24
C LEU A 518 10.77 8.45 17.66
N LEU A 519 11.74 9.30 17.92
CA LEU A 519 12.43 9.35 19.21
C LEU A 519 11.51 9.84 20.33
N ASP A 520 10.64 10.80 20.07
CA ASP A 520 9.67 11.33 21.03
C ASP A 520 8.59 10.30 21.38
N LEU A 521 8.13 9.52 20.39
CA LEU A 521 7.19 8.41 20.62
C LEU A 521 7.82 7.26 21.40
N LEU A 522 9.12 7.03 21.25
CA LEU A 522 9.85 5.99 21.97
C LEU A 522 10.41 6.45 23.32
N ALA A 523 10.55 7.75 23.55
CA ALA A 523 11.16 8.33 24.74
C ALA A 523 10.64 7.74 26.08
N PRO A 524 9.31 7.53 26.26
CA PRO A 524 8.78 6.95 27.51
C PRO A 524 9.20 5.49 27.75
N PHE A 525 9.67 4.79 26.72
CA PHE A 525 9.94 3.36 26.74
C PHE A 525 11.42 3.02 26.62
N ARG A 526 12.30 4.02 26.52
CA ARG A 526 13.73 3.78 26.25
C ARG A 526 14.40 3.05 27.41
N VAL A 527 15.23 2.06 27.06
CA VAL A 527 16.11 1.42 28.04
C VAL A 527 17.30 2.36 28.26
N THR A 528 17.42 2.87 29.48
CA THR A 528 18.50 3.77 29.91
C THR A 528 19.78 3.03 30.26
#